data_AF-A0AAV2RVH0-F1
#
_entry.id   AF-A0AAV2RVH0-F1
#
_cell.length_a   1.000
_cell.length_b   1.000
_cell.length_c   1.000
_cell.angle_alpha   90.00
_cell.angle_beta   90.00
_cell.angle_gamma   90.00
#
_symmetry.space_group_name_H-M   'P 1'
#
loop_
_entity.id
_entity.type
_entity.pdbx_description
1 polymer ?
#
loop_
_entity_poly.entity_id
_entity_poly.type
_entity_poly.pdbx_seq_one_letter_code
_entity_poly.pdbx_strand_id
1 'polypeptide(L)'
;MFWKYNFGSSAQIETLLGKEDVTLQELMEEDELLQECKAQNRKLIEFLTREDVLQELVNLVVNEPSQDKEITMRFKYANLASELLTSDVPAIVDKLVASPNLLDVLYKFLEKEKPLNPLLASFFSKVLGMLVQRRSEQNWYSYQFTCFQVLDFLKSKGDFVEAAVSHIGTSAIMDLLLKLICNVEEDEIRQSVHQWFCENHLVERLLERLSPEADSDEHTSAGQILCEIVVAAHDPAQDQGASSPILAKLESEESVNRLLDLLLHEERNESSVTHVISVLLTLLNSRVQLQNQKHQQQQQQQQQQQHQQQQQQQQQ
;
A
#
# COMPACT_ATOMS: atom_id res chain seq x y z
N MET A 1 37.72 6.33 18.13
CA MET A 1 37.96 6.84 16.77
C MET A 1 36.62 6.97 16.06
N PHE A 2 36.50 7.92 15.14
CA PHE A 2 35.36 8.20 14.24
C PHE A 2 34.22 9.07 14.79
N TRP A 3 34.56 10.30 15.20
CA TRP A 3 33.70 11.46 14.96
C TRP A 3 34.47 12.41 14.06
N LYS A 4 34.27 12.29 12.75
CA LYS A 4 34.52 13.38 11.81
C LYS A 4 33.15 13.95 11.49
N TYR A 5 32.77 15.00 12.21
CA TYR A 5 31.72 15.90 11.75
C TYR A 5 32.22 16.53 10.43
N ASN A 6 31.63 16.12 9.31
CA ASN A 6 31.82 16.78 8.03
C ASN A 6 31.03 18.10 8.05
N PHE A 7 31.66 19.17 8.56
CA PHE A 7 31.11 20.54 8.45
C PHE A 7 31.22 21.11 7.03
N GLY A 8 31.74 20.36 6.05
CA GLY A 8 32.03 20.85 4.70
C GLY A 8 30.90 20.73 3.68
N SER A 9 29.99 19.76 3.86
CA SER A 9 29.06 19.30 2.81
C SER A 9 27.66 19.91 2.96
N SER A 10 27.17 20.11 4.19
CA SER A 10 26.02 20.99 4.48
C SER A 10 26.21 22.41 3.91
N ALA A 11 27.45 22.93 3.97
CA ALA A 11 27.80 24.23 3.39
C ALA A 11 27.67 24.29 1.86
N GLN A 12 27.81 23.14 1.16
CA GLN A 12 27.72 23.08 -0.29
C GLN A 12 26.26 23.18 -0.76
N ILE A 13 25.34 22.49 -0.08
CA ILE A 13 23.89 22.64 -0.32
C ILE A 13 23.44 24.07 -0.05
N GLU A 14 23.89 24.68 1.05
CA GLU A 14 23.62 26.09 1.36
C GLU A 14 24.16 27.05 0.29
N THR A 15 25.33 26.75 -0.26
CA THR A 15 25.96 27.55 -1.33
C THR A 15 25.18 27.43 -2.64
N LEU A 16 24.73 26.22 -2.99
CA LEU A 16 23.88 25.98 -4.17
C LEU A 16 22.54 26.71 -4.04
N LEU A 17 21.87 26.58 -2.89
CA LEU A 17 20.60 27.26 -2.61
C LEU A 17 20.72 28.79 -2.54
N GLY A 18 21.94 29.32 -2.44
CA GLY A 18 22.21 30.76 -2.55
C GLY A 18 22.27 31.29 -3.97
N LYS A 19 22.33 30.43 -5.00
CA LYS A 19 22.30 30.83 -6.41
C LYS A 19 20.86 31.12 -6.86
N GLU A 20 20.67 32.12 -7.70
CA GLU A 20 19.33 32.48 -8.23
C GLU A 20 18.73 31.39 -9.14
N ASP A 21 19.56 30.68 -9.91
CA ASP A 21 19.14 29.69 -10.91
C ASP A 21 19.48 28.24 -10.52
N VAL A 22 19.47 27.93 -9.22
CA VAL A 22 19.75 26.56 -8.74
C VAL A 22 18.72 25.57 -9.27
N THR A 23 19.19 24.46 -9.83
CA THR A 23 18.34 23.41 -10.39
C THR A 23 18.21 22.22 -9.43
N LEU A 24 17.11 21.46 -9.55
CA LEU A 24 16.97 20.20 -8.81
C LEU A 24 18.12 19.24 -9.15
N GLN A 25 18.52 19.17 -10.42
CA GLN A 25 19.60 18.29 -10.86
C GLN A 25 20.93 18.62 -10.17
N GLU A 26 21.28 19.89 -9.99
CA GLU A 26 22.50 20.28 -9.25
C GLU A 26 22.45 19.78 -7.79
N LEU A 27 21.30 19.92 -7.12
CA LEU A 27 21.14 19.44 -5.75
C LEU A 27 21.19 17.91 -5.66
N MET A 28 20.63 17.21 -6.64
CA MET A 28 20.62 15.73 -6.69
C MET A 28 21.99 15.09 -6.89
N GLU A 29 23.02 15.89 -7.23
CA GLU A 29 24.41 15.42 -7.24
C GLU A 29 25.10 15.50 -5.88
N GLU A 30 24.52 16.20 -4.91
CA GLU A 30 25.10 16.34 -3.58
C GLU A 30 24.80 15.11 -2.70
N ASP A 31 25.86 14.49 -2.17
CA ASP A 31 25.77 13.27 -1.36
C ASP A 31 24.95 13.45 -0.06
N GLU A 32 24.94 14.67 0.50
CA GLU A 32 24.22 14.98 1.73
C GLU A 32 22.77 15.44 1.52
N LEU A 33 22.27 15.49 0.27
CA LEU A 33 20.93 16.00 -0.03
C LEU A 33 19.85 15.33 0.82
N LEU A 34 19.86 13.99 0.87
CA LEU A 34 18.87 13.22 1.62
C LEU A 34 19.01 13.43 3.13
N GLN A 35 20.25 13.59 3.62
CA GLN A 35 20.51 13.83 5.04
C GLN A 35 20.02 15.23 5.46
N GLU A 36 20.33 16.27 4.68
CA GLU A 36 19.86 17.65 4.93
C GLU A 36 18.33 17.76 4.80
N CYS A 37 17.72 17.01 3.87
CA CYS A 37 16.27 16.91 3.75
C CYS A 37 15.65 16.32 5.02
N LYS A 38 16.17 15.18 5.50
CA LYS A 38 15.71 14.54 6.75
C LYS A 38 16.01 15.39 7.99
N ALA A 39 17.09 16.17 7.97
CA ALA A 39 17.41 17.16 8.99
C ALA A 39 16.51 18.41 8.93
N GLN A 40 15.57 18.46 7.96
CA GLN A 40 14.64 19.56 7.75
C GLN A 40 15.36 20.91 7.56
N ASN A 41 16.44 20.93 6.77
CA ASN A 41 17.10 22.16 6.39
C ASN A 41 16.09 23.12 5.74
N ARG A 42 15.84 24.26 6.39
CA ARG A 42 14.76 25.16 6.03
C ARG A 42 14.81 25.61 4.57
N LYS A 43 15.98 26.02 4.07
CA LYS A 43 16.12 26.48 2.68
C LYS A 43 15.91 25.35 1.70
N LEU A 44 16.40 24.16 2.03
CA LEU A 44 16.21 22.98 1.20
C LEU A 44 14.73 22.59 1.14
N ILE A 45 14.02 22.60 2.27
CA ILE A 45 12.59 22.30 2.30
C ILE A 45 11.79 23.38 1.54
N GLU A 46 12.12 24.66 1.71
CA GLU A 46 11.51 25.75 0.92
C GLU A 46 11.72 25.54 -0.59
N PHE A 47 12.89 25.07 -1.01
CA PHE A 47 13.17 24.72 -2.40
C PHE A 47 12.40 23.47 -2.88
N LEU A 48 12.50 22.36 -2.13
CA LEU A 48 11.89 21.07 -2.49
C LEU A 48 10.37 21.10 -2.48
N THR A 49 9.74 22.04 -1.76
CA THR A 49 8.29 22.21 -1.71
C THR A 49 7.73 23.19 -2.74
N ARG A 50 8.59 23.75 -3.61
CA ARG A 50 8.13 24.49 -4.79
C ARG A 50 7.38 23.56 -5.74
N GLU A 51 6.34 24.07 -6.38
CA GLU A 51 5.45 23.27 -7.23
C GLU A 51 6.18 22.68 -8.44
N ASP A 52 7.06 23.45 -9.08
CA ASP A 52 7.90 23.01 -10.20
C ASP A 52 8.86 21.89 -9.78
N VAL A 53 9.49 22.02 -8.61
CA VAL A 53 10.45 21.04 -8.08
C VAL A 53 9.75 19.73 -7.67
N LEU A 54 8.63 19.81 -6.95
CA LEU A 54 7.84 18.61 -6.61
C LEU A 54 7.32 17.91 -7.86
N GLN A 55 6.86 18.67 -8.86
CA GLN A 55 6.42 18.11 -10.12
C GLN A 55 7.55 17.38 -10.84
N GLU A 56 8.78 17.92 -10.81
CA GLU A 56 9.97 17.26 -11.35
C GLU A 56 10.30 15.97 -10.58
N LEU A 57 10.28 15.99 -9.25
CA LEU A 57 10.49 14.80 -8.40
C LEU A 57 9.47 13.69 -8.69
N VAL A 58 8.18 14.04 -8.78
CA VAL A 58 7.12 13.09 -9.11
C VAL A 58 7.33 12.53 -10.52
N ASN A 59 7.70 13.37 -11.49
CA ASN A 59 7.99 12.92 -12.85
C ASN A 59 9.19 11.95 -12.91
N LEU A 60 10.23 12.16 -12.10
CA LEU A 60 11.37 11.26 -12.00
C LEU A 60 10.98 9.87 -11.44
N VAL A 61 9.95 9.82 -10.58
CA VAL A 61 9.45 8.56 -10.01
C VAL A 61 8.63 7.75 -11.01
N VAL A 62 7.78 8.41 -11.81
CA VAL A 62 6.82 7.68 -12.66
C VAL A 62 7.23 7.55 -14.12
N ASN A 63 8.09 8.43 -14.64
CA ASN A 63 8.43 8.42 -16.06
C ASN A 63 9.73 7.71 -16.36
N GLU A 64 9.75 7.04 -17.51
CA GLU A 64 10.99 6.47 -17.98
C GLU A 64 11.98 7.59 -18.29
N PRO A 65 13.21 7.47 -17.79
CA PRO A 65 14.18 8.52 -17.93
C PRO A 65 14.71 8.54 -19.38
N SER A 66 14.76 9.74 -19.98
CA SER A 66 15.12 10.00 -21.39
C SER A 66 16.29 9.16 -21.91
N GLN A 67 16.16 8.57 -23.11
CA GLN A 67 17.13 7.66 -23.74
C GLN A 67 18.52 8.25 -24.01
N ASP A 68 18.72 9.54 -23.77
CA ASP A 68 19.96 10.25 -24.08
C ASP A 68 20.98 10.26 -22.92
N LYS A 69 20.59 9.96 -21.67
CA LYS A 69 21.48 9.98 -20.49
C LYS A 69 22.06 8.59 -20.15
N GLU A 70 23.09 8.46 -19.33
CA GLU A 70 23.58 7.13 -18.93
C GLU A 70 22.56 6.38 -18.04
N ILE A 71 22.26 5.10 -18.33
CA ILE A 71 21.22 4.30 -17.62
C ILE A 71 21.41 4.32 -16.10
N THR A 72 22.66 4.24 -15.63
CA THR A 72 23.01 4.27 -14.21
C THR A 72 22.64 5.60 -13.54
N MET A 73 22.89 6.73 -14.20
CA MET A 73 22.53 8.05 -13.69
C MET A 73 21.02 8.27 -13.66
N ARG A 74 20.32 7.70 -14.64
CA ARG A 74 18.88 7.83 -14.75
C ARG A 74 18.11 7.19 -13.59
N PHE A 75 18.48 5.96 -13.22
CA PHE A 75 17.87 5.29 -12.08
C PHE A 75 18.36 5.84 -10.74
N LYS A 76 19.59 6.40 -10.67
CA LYS A 76 20.07 7.15 -9.49
C LYS A 76 19.08 8.26 -9.14
N TYR A 77 18.66 9.08 -10.12
CA TYR A 77 17.72 10.17 -9.85
C TYR A 77 16.32 9.70 -9.51
N ALA A 78 15.77 8.70 -10.21
CA ALA A 78 14.46 8.15 -9.86
C ALA A 78 14.44 7.59 -8.42
N ASN A 79 15.51 6.88 -8.03
CA ASN A 79 15.66 6.37 -6.67
C ASN A 79 15.75 7.50 -5.65
N LEU A 80 16.60 8.51 -5.89
CA LEU A 80 16.77 9.65 -5.00
C LEU A 80 15.49 10.48 -4.89
N ALA A 81 14.76 10.68 -5.98
CA ALA A 81 13.46 11.33 -5.98
C ALA A 81 12.45 10.55 -5.13
N SER A 82 12.41 9.22 -5.26
CA SER A 82 11.58 8.37 -4.40
C SER A 82 11.94 8.51 -2.93
N GLU A 83 13.23 8.54 -2.59
CA GLU A 83 13.73 8.70 -1.21
C GLU A 83 13.38 10.08 -0.63
N LEU A 84 13.45 11.15 -1.43
CA LEU A 84 13.07 12.50 -1.01
C LEU A 84 11.56 12.61 -0.76
N LEU A 85 10.75 12.07 -1.68
CA LEU A 85 9.29 12.06 -1.53
C LEU A 85 8.83 11.19 -0.36
N THR A 86 9.59 10.13 -0.03
CA THR A 86 9.32 9.25 1.12
C THR A 86 10.25 9.52 2.31
N SER A 87 10.77 10.74 2.45
CA SER A 87 11.75 11.08 3.50
C SER A 87 11.14 11.35 4.89
N ASP A 88 9.83 11.10 5.05
CA ASP A 88 9.03 11.41 6.24
C ASP A 88 9.00 12.89 6.64
N VAL A 89 9.45 13.81 5.79
CA VAL A 89 9.38 15.27 6.04
C VAL A 89 7.94 15.76 5.86
N PRO A 90 7.28 16.28 6.92
CA PRO A 90 5.87 16.68 6.85
C PRO A 90 5.55 17.71 5.75
N ALA A 91 6.41 18.72 5.58
CA ALA A 91 6.19 19.77 4.59
C ALA A 91 6.14 19.25 3.15
N ILE A 92 6.92 18.21 2.82
CA ILE A 92 6.91 17.58 1.50
C ILE A 92 5.62 16.78 1.32
N VAL A 93 5.25 15.98 2.33
CA VAL A 93 4.02 15.18 2.30
C VAL A 93 2.79 16.07 2.17
N ASP A 94 2.66 17.08 3.03
CA ASP A 94 1.52 18.02 3.05
C ASP A 94 1.36 18.70 1.70
N LYS A 95 2.47 19.11 1.07
CA LYS A 95 2.44 19.78 -0.24
C LYS A 95 2.10 18.81 -1.37
N LEU A 96 2.56 17.56 -1.29
CA LEU A 96 2.25 16.51 -2.25
C LEU A 96 0.75 16.16 -2.23
N VAL A 97 0.17 15.92 -1.05
CA VAL A 97 -1.26 15.55 -0.92
C VAL A 97 -2.22 16.72 -1.14
N ALA A 98 -1.77 17.95 -0.88
CA ALA A 98 -2.56 19.15 -1.14
C ALA A 98 -2.65 19.52 -2.65
N SER A 99 -1.87 18.87 -3.52
CA SER A 99 -1.86 19.15 -4.96
C SER A 99 -2.49 18.00 -5.76
N PRO A 100 -3.75 18.15 -6.22
CA PRO A 100 -4.38 17.18 -7.11
C PRO A 100 -3.60 16.94 -8.40
N ASN A 101 -2.87 17.94 -8.90
CA ASN A 101 -2.04 17.81 -10.09
C ASN A 101 -0.87 16.85 -9.89
N LEU A 102 -0.22 16.90 -8.72
CA LEU A 102 0.89 15.98 -8.40
C LEU A 102 0.37 14.54 -8.22
N LEU A 103 -0.77 14.39 -7.54
CA LEU A 103 -1.44 13.09 -7.41
C LEU A 103 -1.90 12.55 -8.78
N ASP A 104 -2.35 13.42 -9.69
CA ASP A 104 -2.70 13.06 -11.07
C ASP A 104 -1.49 12.54 -11.86
N VAL A 105 -0.33 13.18 -11.72
CA VAL A 105 0.90 12.70 -12.36
C VAL A 105 1.33 11.35 -11.79
N LEU A 106 1.20 11.13 -10.47
CA LEU A 106 1.41 9.81 -9.88
C LEU A 106 0.44 8.78 -10.47
N TYR A 107 -0.85 9.10 -10.49
CA TYR A 107 -1.91 8.21 -10.97
C TYR A 107 -1.71 7.76 -12.42
N LYS A 108 -1.29 8.67 -13.30
CA LYS A 108 -0.98 8.40 -14.72
C LYS A 108 0.05 7.29 -14.93
N PHE A 109 0.80 6.89 -13.90
CA PHE A 109 1.62 5.69 -13.96
C PHE A 109 0.81 4.42 -14.22
N LEU A 110 -0.39 4.30 -13.65
CA LEU A 110 -1.31 3.17 -13.86
C LEU A 110 -2.06 3.24 -15.20
N GLU A 111 -2.02 4.38 -15.89
CA GLU A 111 -2.62 4.53 -17.23
C GLU A 111 -1.66 4.07 -18.35
N LYS A 112 -0.43 3.66 -18.00
CA LYS A 112 0.58 3.22 -18.96
C LYS A 112 0.26 1.82 -19.49
N GLU A 113 0.66 1.58 -20.74
CA GLU A 113 0.50 0.26 -21.35
C GLU A 113 1.30 -0.81 -20.59
N LYS A 114 0.76 -2.03 -20.55
CA LYS A 114 1.45 -3.19 -19.97
C LYS A 114 2.65 -3.61 -20.85
N PRO A 115 3.74 -4.14 -20.27
CA PRO A 115 4.00 -4.26 -18.83
C PRO A 115 4.57 -2.97 -18.24
N LEU A 116 4.26 -2.71 -16.96
CA LEU A 116 4.90 -1.60 -16.24
C LEU A 116 6.37 -1.93 -15.96
N ASN A 117 7.21 -0.90 -15.91
CA ASN A 117 8.59 -1.04 -15.47
C ASN A 117 8.62 -1.43 -13.96
N PRO A 118 9.13 -2.61 -13.57
CA PRO A 118 9.03 -3.08 -12.17
C PRO A 118 9.74 -2.17 -11.17
N LEU A 119 10.83 -1.52 -11.58
CA LEU A 119 11.58 -0.59 -10.73
C LEU A 119 10.79 0.69 -10.51
N LEU A 120 10.25 1.31 -11.57
CA LEU A 120 9.39 2.49 -11.40
C LEU A 120 8.11 2.15 -10.64
N ALA A 121 7.54 0.96 -10.85
CA ALA A 121 6.38 0.49 -10.08
C ALA A 121 6.70 0.39 -8.59
N SER A 122 7.92 -0.04 -8.21
CA SER A 122 8.38 -0.03 -6.83
C SER A 122 8.46 1.38 -6.24
N PHE A 123 8.94 2.36 -7.00
CA PHE A 123 9.00 3.75 -6.54
C PHE A 123 7.60 4.36 -6.40
N PHE A 124 6.73 4.14 -7.39
CA PHE A 124 5.32 4.54 -7.36
C PHE A 124 4.58 3.96 -6.15
N SER A 125 4.67 2.64 -5.96
CA SER A 125 4.07 1.92 -4.83
C SER A 125 4.62 2.39 -3.49
N LYS A 126 5.92 2.69 -3.43
CA LYS A 126 6.57 3.25 -2.24
C LYS A 126 6.01 4.63 -1.88
N VAL A 127 5.88 5.53 -2.86
CA VAL A 127 5.34 6.89 -2.64
C VAL A 127 3.89 6.83 -2.20
N LEU A 128 2.99 6.20 -2.96
CA LEU A 128 1.58 6.10 -2.58
C LEU A 128 1.38 5.31 -1.28
N GLY A 129 2.13 4.22 -1.08
CA GLY A 129 2.06 3.41 0.12
C GLY A 129 2.46 4.18 1.38
N MET A 130 3.48 5.05 1.29
CA MET A 130 3.87 5.93 2.40
C MET A 130 2.74 6.91 2.76
N LEU A 131 2.04 7.44 1.76
CA LEU A 131 0.96 8.43 1.99
C LEU A 131 -0.24 7.87 2.75
N VAL A 132 -0.50 6.56 2.67
CA VAL A 132 -1.61 5.89 3.36
C VAL A 132 -1.19 5.19 4.66
N GLN A 133 0.11 5.08 4.91
CA GLN A 133 0.66 4.45 6.10
C GLN A 133 0.89 5.48 7.21
N ARG A 134 0.55 5.11 8.45
CA ARG A 134 0.79 5.97 9.60
C ARG A 134 2.29 6.01 9.91
N ARG A 135 2.83 7.23 10.03
CA ARG A 135 4.21 7.45 10.47
C ARG A 135 4.29 7.53 12.00
N SER A 136 5.39 7.06 12.57
CA SER A 136 5.60 6.98 14.03
C SER A 136 5.49 8.34 14.74
N GLU A 137 5.95 9.41 14.10
CA GLU A 137 5.92 10.78 14.64
C GLU A 137 4.69 11.58 14.18
N GLN A 138 3.84 11.02 13.32
CA GLN A 138 2.66 11.72 12.80
C GLN A 138 1.53 11.66 13.82
N ASN A 139 1.01 12.84 14.16
CA ASN A 139 -0.17 12.91 15.02
C ASN A 139 -1.38 12.30 14.29
N TRP A 140 -2.33 11.78 15.08
CA TRP A 140 -3.50 11.07 14.58
C TRP A 140 -4.34 11.89 13.58
N TYR A 141 -4.56 13.18 13.83
CA TYR A 141 -5.36 14.04 12.95
C TYR A 141 -4.69 14.24 11.58
N SER A 142 -3.38 14.50 11.57
CA SER A 142 -2.59 14.64 10.34
C SER A 142 -2.59 13.34 9.53
N TYR A 143 -2.53 12.18 10.19
CA TYR A 143 -2.65 10.88 9.51
C TYR A 143 -4.01 10.74 8.83
N GLN A 144 -5.10 10.92 9.58
CA GLN A 144 -6.45 10.82 9.03
C GLN A 144 -6.69 11.80 7.88
N PHE A 145 -6.23 13.05 8.02
CA PHE A 145 -6.35 14.06 6.97
C PHE A 145 -5.60 13.68 5.69
N THR A 146 -4.35 13.22 5.82
CA THR A 146 -3.52 12.76 4.68
C THR A 146 -4.18 11.58 3.97
N CYS A 147 -4.58 10.55 4.74
CA CYS A 147 -5.27 9.39 4.21
C CYS A 147 -6.57 9.77 3.50
N PHE A 148 -7.38 10.65 4.11
CA PHE A 148 -8.61 11.12 3.51
C PHE A 148 -8.36 11.78 2.16
N GLN A 149 -7.41 12.72 2.06
CA GLN A 149 -7.11 13.40 0.80
C GLN A 149 -6.66 12.44 -0.30
N VAL A 150 -5.79 11.49 0.03
CA VAL A 150 -5.29 10.50 -0.92
C VAL A 150 -6.42 9.59 -1.38
N LEU A 151 -7.21 9.05 -0.44
CA LEU A 151 -8.31 8.15 -0.77
C LEU A 151 -9.43 8.86 -1.52
N ASP A 152 -9.77 10.11 -1.17
CA ASP A 152 -10.75 10.92 -1.89
C ASP A 152 -10.30 11.17 -3.34
N PHE A 153 -9.02 11.50 -3.53
CA PHE A 153 -8.44 11.61 -4.87
C PHE A 153 -8.52 10.29 -5.65
N LEU A 154 -8.11 9.16 -5.07
CA LEU A 154 -8.16 7.85 -5.76
C LEU A 154 -9.60 7.44 -6.09
N LYS A 155 -10.55 7.69 -5.17
CA LYS A 155 -11.98 7.49 -5.40
C LYS A 155 -12.52 8.35 -6.53
N SER A 156 -12.05 9.59 -6.66
CA SER A 156 -12.48 10.52 -7.72
C SER A 156 -12.11 10.07 -9.14
N LYS A 157 -11.11 9.19 -9.29
CA LYS A 157 -10.72 8.61 -10.59
C LYS A 157 -11.76 7.63 -11.14
N GLY A 158 -12.43 6.88 -10.25
CA GLY A 158 -13.48 5.91 -10.61
C GLY A 158 -12.96 4.60 -11.20
N ASP A 159 -11.79 4.58 -11.84
CA ASP A 159 -11.19 3.42 -12.49
C ASP A 159 -9.95 2.87 -11.76
N PHE A 160 -9.55 3.47 -10.62
CA PHE A 160 -8.34 3.08 -9.89
C PHE A 160 -8.25 1.58 -9.60
N VAL A 161 -9.34 0.96 -9.13
CA VAL A 161 -9.35 -0.47 -8.77
C VAL A 161 -9.14 -1.33 -10.02
N GLU A 162 -9.77 -0.96 -11.14
CA GLU A 162 -9.58 -1.65 -12.42
C GLU A 162 -8.16 -1.49 -12.94
N ALA A 163 -7.63 -0.27 -12.94
CA ALA A 163 -6.28 0.03 -13.40
C ALA A 163 -5.24 -0.74 -12.57
N ALA A 164 -5.35 -0.69 -11.23
CA ALA A 164 -4.46 -1.42 -10.33
C ALA A 164 -4.56 -2.93 -10.54
N VAL A 165 -5.77 -3.49 -10.64
CA VAL A 165 -5.95 -4.94 -10.88
C VAL A 165 -5.39 -5.36 -12.24
N SER A 166 -5.49 -4.52 -13.26
CA SER A 166 -4.89 -4.80 -14.56
C SER A 166 -3.36 -4.97 -14.48
N HIS A 167 -2.70 -4.34 -13.51
CA HIS A 167 -1.26 -4.39 -13.34
C HIS A 167 -0.79 -5.30 -12.20
N ILE A 168 -1.65 -6.16 -11.63
CA ILE A 168 -1.30 -6.95 -10.42
C ILE A 168 -0.12 -7.89 -10.60
N GLY A 169 0.17 -8.37 -11.81
CA GLY A 169 1.34 -9.22 -12.08
C GLY A 169 2.68 -8.51 -11.76
N THR A 170 2.67 -7.18 -11.62
CA THR A 170 3.81 -6.44 -11.07
C THR A 170 3.72 -6.43 -9.54
N SER A 171 4.65 -7.10 -8.85
CA SER A 171 4.61 -7.29 -7.38
C SER A 171 4.44 -5.99 -6.59
N ALA A 172 5.03 -4.89 -7.05
CA ALA A 172 4.88 -3.59 -6.39
C ALA A 172 3.43 -3.07 -6.37
N ILE A 173 2.63 -3.37 -7.40
CA ILE A 173 1.21 -2.98 -7.48
C ILE A 173 0.37 -3.89 -6.57
N MET A 174 0.66 -5.19 -6.54
CA MET A 174 0.07 -6.11 -5.57
C MET A 174 0.32 -5.63 -4.12
N ASP A 175 1.57 -5.26 -3.79
CA ASP A 175 1.93 -4.74 -2.47
C ASP A 175 1.19 -3.44 -2.12
N LEU A 176 0.95 -2.57 -3.11
CA LEU A 176 0.18 -1.35 -2.92
C LEU A 176 -1.28 -1.68 -2.57
N LEU A 177 -1.90 -2.62 -3.30
CA LEU A 177 -3.26 -3.07 -3.02
C LEU A 177 -3.37 -3.68 -1.62
N LEU A 178 -2.42 -4.53 -1.22
CA LEU A 178 -2.36 -5.09 0.13
C LEU A 178 -2.25 -4.00 1.20
N LYS A 179 -1.42 -2.96 0.99
CA LYS A 179 -1.32 -1.84 1.93
C LYS A 179 -2.64 -1.08 2.07
N LEU A 180 -3.35 -0.85 0.96
CA LEU A 180 -4.63 -0.16 0.97
C LEU A 180 -5.74 -0.98 1.64
N ILE A 181 -5.74 -2.30 1.44
CA ILE A 181 -6.80 -3.18 1.94
C ILE A 181 -6.53 -3.60 3.40
N CYS A 182 -5.30 -4.01 3.72
CA CYS A 182 -4.98 -4.66 4.98
C CYS A 182 -4.31 -3.74 6.01
N ASN A 183 -3.61 -2.68 5.57
CA ASN A 183 -2.70 -1.92 6.46
C ASN A 183 -3.21 -0.52 6.84
N VAL A 184 -4.48 -0.20 6.57
CA VAL A 184 -5.11 1.03 7.06
C VAL A 184 -5.47 0.85 8.55
N GLU A 185 -4.81 1.64 9.41
CA GLU A 185 -4.91 1.49 10.87
C GLU A 185 -6.27 1.92 11.44
N GLU A 186 -6.89 2.96 10.87
CA GLU A 186 -8.15 3.51 11.40
C GLU A 186 -9.34 2.70 10.88
N ASP A 187 -10.14 2.14 11.80
CA ASP A 187 -11.25 1.23 11.49
C ASP A 187 -12.29 1.89 10.56
N GLU A 188 -12.67 3.14 10.82
CA GLU A 188 -13.66 3.86 10.00
C GLU A 188 -13.15 4.06 8.55
N ILE A 189 -11.88 4.44 8.40
CA ILE A 189 -11.25 4.62 7.09
C ILE A 189 -11.15 3.27 6.40
N ARG A 190 -10.69 2.22 7.11
CA ARG A 190 -10.57 0.87 6.56
C ARG A 190 -11.89 0.32 6.06
N GLN A 191 -12.99 0.47 6.82
CA GLN A 191 -14.32 0.06 6.38
C GLN A 191 -14.80 0.85 5.15
N SER A 192 -14.52 2.17 5.10
CA SER A 192 -14.81 2.99 3.92
C SER A 192 -14.00 2.57 2.68
N VAL A 193 -12.75 2.15 2.87
CA VAL A 193 -11.93 1.58 1.81
C VAL A 193 -12.50 0.23 1.36
N HIS A 194 -12.80 -0.67 2.29
CA HIS A 194 -13.36 -1.98 1.96
C HIS A 194 -14.67 -1.87 1.19
N GLN A 195 -15.56 -0.98 1.61
CA GLN A 195 -16.82 -0.70 0.91
C GLN A 195 -16.57 -0.20 -0.51
N TRP A 196 -15.66 0.76 -0.69
CA TRP A 196 -15.30 1.30 -2.00
C TRP A 196 -14.71 0.23 -2.94
N PHE A 197 -13.82 -0.62 -2.44
CA PHE A 197 -13.25 -1.72 -3.24
C PHE A 197 -14.31 -2.75 -3.64
N CYS A 198 -15.29 -3.04 -2.76
CA CYS A 198 -16.45 -3.88 -3.10
C CYS A 198 -17.32 -3.26 -4.19
N GLU A 199 -17.64 -1.96 -4.09
CA GLU A 199 -18.43 -1.23 -5.09
C GLU A 199 -17.75 -1.22 -6.47
N ASN A 200 -16.43 -1.37 -6.50
CA ASN A 200 -15.64 -1.45 -7.72
C ASN A 200 -15.27 -2.90 -8.12
N HIS A 201 -15.99 -3.89 -7.58
CA HIS A 201 -15.90 -5.30 -7.95
C HIS A 201 -14.50 -5.90 -7.80
N LEU A 202 -13.76 -5.52 -6.75
CA LEU A 202 -12.41 -6.04 -6.51
C LEU A 202 -12.36 -7.58 -6.52
N VAL A 203 -13.27 -8.24 -5.78
CA VAL A 203 -13.24 -9.70 -5.63
C VAL A 203 -13.44 -10.37 -6.98
N GLU A 204 -14.43 -9.94 -7.75
CA GLU A 204 -14.74 -10.46 -9.08
C GLU A 204 -13.55 -10.30 -10.01
N ARG A 205 -12.92 -9.11 -10.03
CA ARG A 205 -11.74 -8.84 -10.87
C ARG A 205 -10.53 -9.69 -10.47
N LEU A 206 -10.29 -9.91 -9.17
CA LEU A 206 -9.23 -10.80 -8.71
C LEU A 206 -9.50 -12.27 -9.09
N LEU A 207 -10.75 -12.72 -9.01
CA LEU A 207 -11.14 -14.07 -9.44
C LEU A 207 -10.97 -14.24 -10.96
N GLU A 208 -11.25 -13.20 -11.76
CA GLU A 208 -10.94 -13.21 -13.19
C GLU A 208 -9.44 -13.35 -13.47
N ARG A 209 -8.57 -12.78 -12.61
CA ARG A 209 -7.12 -12.95 -12.74
C ARG A 209 -6.63 -14.34 -12.34
N LEU A 210 -7.50 -15.21 -11.82
CA LEU A 210 -7.23 -16.63 -11.59
C LEU A 210 -7.65 -17.52 -12.78
N SER A 211 -8.15 -16.95 -13.87
CA SER A 211 -8.54 -17.70 -15.07
C SER A 211 -7.34 -18.42 -15.70
N PRO A 212 -7.50 -19.64 -16.24
CA PRO A 212 -6.38 -20.39 -16.86
C PRO A 212 -5.58 -19.64 -17.95
N GLU A 213 -6.19 -18.63 -18.57
CA GLU A 213 -5.63 -17.74 -19.59
C GLU A 213 -4.72 -16.63 -19.05
N ALA A 214 -4.78 -16.35 -17.75
CA ALA A 214 -3.94 -15.36 -17.08
C ALA A 214 -2.52 -15.89 -16.89
N ASP A 215 -1.57 -14.96 -16.69
CA ASP A 215 -0.18 -15.35 -16.46
C ASP A 215 0.06 -15.83 -15.02
N SER A 216 1.19 -16.52 -14.80
CA SER A 216 1.50 -17.09 -13.49
C SER A 216 1.76 -16.03 -12.41
N ASP A 217 2.18 -14.83 -12.79
CA ASP A 217 2.43 -13.74 -11.84
C ASP A 217 1.09 -13.14 -11.40
N GLU A 218 0.14 -12.95 -12.33
CA GLU A 218 -1.26 -12.59 -12.05
C GLU A 218 -1.92 -13.63 -11.12
N HIS A 219 -1.75 -14.93 -11.37
CA HIS A 219 -2.28 -15.98 -10.48
C HIS A 219 -1.73 -15.85 -9.05
N THR A 220 -0.42 -15.64 -8.94
CA THR A 220 0.27 -15.52 -7.66
C THR A 220 -0.23 -14.30 -6.89
N SER A 221 -0.27 -13.15 -7.56
CA SER A 221 -0.70 -11.89 -6.94
C SER A 221 -2.17 -11.89 -6.56
N ALA A 222 -3.06 -12.40 -7.44
CA ALA A 222 -4.49 -12.49 -7.13
C ALA A 222 -4.76 -13.45 -5.98
N GLY A 223 -4.17 -14.65 -6.02
CA GLY A 223 -4.31 -15.65 -4.96
C GLY A 223 -3.80 -15.14 -3.62
N GLN A 224 -2.64 -14.46 -3.60
CA GLN A 224 -2.10 -13.89 -2.38
C GLN A 224 -2.99 -12.79 -1.81
N ILE A 225 -3.48 -11.84 -2.62
CA ILE A 225 -4.39 -10.79 -2.14
C ILE A 225 -5.65 -11.40 -1.52
N LEU A 226 -6.27 -12.38 -2.19
CA LEU A 226 -7.48 -13.05 -1.70
C LEU A 226 -7.22 -13.79 -0.37
N CYS A 227 -6.09 -14.48 -0.25
CA CYS A 227 -5.70 -15.14 1.00
C CYS A 227 -5.45 -14.13 2.13
N GLU A 228 -4.71 -13.05 1.86
CA GLU A 228 -4.41 -12.01 2.86
C GLU A 228 -5.67 -11.27 3.32
N ILE A 229 -6.65 -11.03 2.44
CA ILE A 229 -7.96 -10.49 2.83
C ILE A 229 -8.62 -11.40 3.88
N VAL A 230 -8.61 -12.72 3.65
CA VAL A 230 -9.18 -13.68 4.60
C VAL A 230 -8.38 -13.67 5.89
N VAL A 231 -7.05 -13.70 5.84
CA VAL A 231 -6.22 -13.72 7.06
C VAL A 231 -6.38 -12.44 7.88
N ALA A 232 -6.28 -11.27 7.24
CA ALA A 232 -6.35 -9.98 7.91
C ALA A 232 -7.72 -9.70 8.55
N ALA A 233 -8.81 -10.16 7.93
CA ALA A 233 -10.15 -10.01 8.48
C ALA A 233 -10.40 -10.83 9.75
N HIS A 234 -9.51 -11.79 10.08
CA HIS A 234 -9.60 -12.65 11.25
C HIS A 234 -8.49 -12.39 12.28
N ASP A 235 -7.71 -11.31 12.12
CA ASP A 235 -6.75 -10.89 13.11
C ASP A 235 -7.49 -10.43 14.39
N PRO A 236 -7.29 -11.07 15.55
CA PRO A 236 -7.94 -10.69 16.81
C PRO A 236 -7.59 -9.27 17.26
N ALA A 237 -6.53 -8.64 16.75
CA ALA A 237 -6.24 -7.24 16.99
C ALA A 237 -7.20 -6.28 16.26
N GLN A 238 -7.89 -6.76 15.22
CA GLN A 238 -8.82 -6.01 14.36
C GLN A 238 -10.30 -6.34 14.63
N ASP A 239 -10.58 -7.24 15.57
CA ASP A 239 -11.90 -7.83 15.82
C ASP A 239 -12.76 -6.95 16.76
N GLN A 240 -13.39 -5.91 16.19
CA GLN A 240 -14.41 -5.09 16.88
C GLN A 240 -15.85 -5.37 16.41
N GLY A 241 -16.10 -6.52 15.75
CA GLY A 241 -17.45 -7.03 15.50
C GLY A 241 -18.13 -6.61 14.19
N ALA A 242 -17.48 -5.86 13.30
CA ALA A 242 -17.97 -5.56 11.96
C ALA A 242 -17.29 -6.47 10.90
N SER A 243 -18.08 -7.31 10.23
CA SER A 243 -17.60 -8.13 9.12
C SER A 243 -17.20 -7.21 7.95
N SER A 244 -15.96 -7.37 7.44
CA SER A 244 -15.48 -6.64 6.27
C SER A 244 -16.39 -6.94 5.05
N PRO A 245 -16.85 -5.92 4.30
CA PRO A 245 -17.68 -6.15 3.13
C PRO A 245 -16.95 -6.93 2.04
N ILE A 246 -15.61 -6.80 1.94
CA ILE A 246 -14.78 -7.57 0.99
C ILE A 246 -14.79 -9.05 1.39
N LEU A 247 -14.60 -9.33 2.69
CA LEU A 247 -14.68 -10.71 3.18
C LEU A 247 -16.06 -11.31 2.92
N ALA A 248 -17.13 -10.58 3.24
CA ALA A 248 -18.49 -11.06 3.02
C ALA A 248 -18.77 -11.39 1.53
N LYS A 249 -18.25 -10.57 0.60
CA LYS A 249 -18.35 -10.85 -0.84
C LYS A 249 -17.52 -12.06 -1.25
N LEU A 250 -16.29 -12.21 -0.73
CA LEU A 250 -15.45 -13.37 -1.02
C LEU A 250 -16.04 -14.69 -0.47
N GLU A 251 -16.70 -14.63 0.67
CA GLU A 251 -17.39 -15.76 1.31
C GLU A 251 -18.76 -16.09 0.71
N SER A 252 -19.25 -15.26 -0.21
CA SER A 252 -20.55 -15.44 -0.86
C SER A 252 -20.60 -16.70 -1.73
N GLU A 253 -21.80 -17.25 -1.89
CA GLU A 253 -22.03 -18.41 -2.75
C GLU A 253 -21.56 -18.17 -4.20
N GLU A 254 -21.75 -16.95 -4.71
CA GLU A 254 -21.29 -16.54 -6.04
C GLU A 254 -19.77 -16.68 -6.19
N SER A 255 -18.99 -16.12 -5.26
CA SER A 255 -17.52 -16.18 -5.29
C SER A 255 -16.99 -17.60 -5.12
N VAL A 256 -17.61 -18.38 -4.22
CA VAL A 256 -17.22 -19.79 -4.01
C VAL A 256 -17.53 -20.64 -5.24
N ASN A 257 -18.71 -20.47 -5.86
CA ASN A 257 -19.04 -21.15 -7.11
C ASN A 257 -18.05 -20.78 -8.21
N ARG A 258 -17.69 -19.50 -8.33
CA ARG A 258 -16.69 -19.05 -9.30
C ARG A 258 -15.32 -19.69 -9.09
N LEU A 259 -14.86 -19.82 -7.85
CA LEU A 259 -13.63 -20.54 -7.52
C LEU A 259 -13.72 -22.03 -7.90
N LEU A 260 -14.87 -22.67 -7.66
CA LEU A 260 -15.08 -24.07 -8.04
C LEU A 260 -15.13 -24.25 -9.57
N ASP A 261 -15.75 -23.32 -10.29
CA ASP A 261 -15.78 -23.32 -11.76
C ASP A 261 -14.36 -23.20 -12.34
N LEU A 262 -13.53 -22.32 -11.77
CA LEU A 262 -12.11 -22.19 -12.15
C LEU A 262 -11.32 -23.47 -11.85
N LEU A 263 -11.56 -24.10 -10.70
CA LEU A 263 -10.90 -25.36 -10.32
C LEU A 263 -11.28 -26.53 -11.24
N LEU A 264 -12.54 -26.56 -11.68
CA LEU A 264 -13.11 -27.64 -12.48
C LEU A 264 -13.08 -27.36 -13.99
N HIS A 265 -12.46 -26.25 -14.41
CA HIS A 265 -12.35 -25.84 -15.80
C HIS A 265 -11.69 -26.94 -16.67
N GLU A 266 -12.13 -27.05 -17.93
CA GLU A 266 -11.65 -28.09 -18.87
C GLU A 266 -10.18 -27.86 -19.23
N GLU A 267 -9.82 -26.62 -19.52
CA GLU A 267 -8.44 -26.18 -19.74
C GLU A 267 -7.79 -25.87 -18.39
N ARG A 268 -6.99 -26.81 -17.89
CA ARG A 268 -6.34 -26.68 -16.57
C ARG A 268 -4.95 -26.09 -16.71
N ASN A 269 -4.75 -24.96 -16.04
CA ASN A 269 -3.43 -24.38 -15.79
C ASN A 269 -3.00 -24.71 -14.35
N GLU A 270 -1.83 -25.33 -14.19
CA GLU A 270 -1.34 -25.79 -12.87
C GLU A 270 -1.18 -24.63 -11.87
N SER A 271 -0.72 -23.47 -12.34
CA SER A 271 -0.56 -22.27 -11.50
C SER A 271 -1.91 -21.73 -11.04
N SER A 272 -2.88 -21.60 -11.96
CA SER A 272 -4.26 -21.21 -11.62
C SER A 272 -4.87 -22.15 -10.58
N VAL A 273 -4.83 -23.46 -10.84
CA VAL A 273 -5.40 -24.49 -9.95
C VAL A 273 -4.76 -24.43 -8.56
N THR A 274 -3.43 -24.27 -8.48
CA THR A 274 -2.71 -24.18 -7.20
C THR A 274 -3.18 -22.98 -6.37
N HIS A 275 -3.33 -21.81 -6.99
CA HIS A 275 -3.76 -20.60 -6.30
C HIS A 275 -5.25 -20.63 -5.93
N VAL A 276 -6.11 -21.18 -6.81
CA VAL A 276 -7.54 -21.40 -6.49
C VAL A 276 -7.71 -22.33 -5.30
N ILE A 277 -6.96 -23.44 -5.25
CA ILE A 277 -6.95 -24.35 -4.09
C ILE A 277 -6.47 -23.63 -2.83
N SER A 278 -5.41 -22.81 -2.94
CA SER A 278 -4.88 -22.04 -1.81
C SER A 278 -5.95 -21.12 -1.20
N VAL A 279 -6.69 -20.39 -2.05
CA VAL A 279 -7.79 -19.51 -1.61
C VAL A 279 -8.90 -20.30 -0.93
N LEU A 280 -9.35 -21.40 -1.54
CA LEU A 280 -10.40 -22.26 -0.96
C LEU A 280 -9.97 -22.87 0.39
N LEU A 281 -8.72 -23.34 0.50
CA LEU A 281 -8.18 -23.86 1.75
C LEU A 281 -8.10 -22.78 2.83
N THR A 282 -7.73 -21.55 2.46
CA THR A 282 -7.65 -20.43 3.40
C THR A 282 -9.05 -20.06 3.94
N LEU A 283 -10.06 -20.02 3.06
CA LEU A 283 -11.46 -19.81 3.45
C LEU A 283 -11.97 -20.90 4.42
N LEU A 284 -11.69 -22.17 4.11
CA LEU A 284 -12.10 -23.29 4.95
C LEU A 284 -11.38 -23.28 6.31
N ASN A 285 -10.07 -23.08 6.31
CA ASN A 285 -9.26 -23.09 7.52
C ASN A 285 -9.66 -21.95 8.47
N SER A 286 -9.92 -20.76 7.94
CA SER A 286 -10.35 -19.62 8.75
C SER A 286 -11.69 -19.91 9.47
N ARG A 287 -12.66 -20.49 8.76
CA ARG A 287 -13.94 -20.89 9.36
C ARG A 287 -13.79 -21.93 10.47
N VAL A 288 -12.89 -22.91 10.28
CA VAL A 288 -12.60 -23.91 11.32
C VAL A 288 -11.94 -23.28 12.55
N GLN A 289 -11.00 -22.35 12.36
CA GLN A 289 -10.37 -21.63 13.45
C GLN A 289 -11.37 -20.81 14.27
N LEU A 290 -12.29 -20.10 13.62
CA LEU A 290 -13.37 -19.38 14.29
C LEU A 290 -14.27 -20.28 15.13
N GLN A 291 -14.65 -21.45 14.61
CA GLN A 291 -15.46 -22.42 15.37
C GLN A 291 -14.72 -22.91 16.62
N ASN A 292 -13.43 -23.21 16.49
CA ASN A 292 -12.58 -23.63 17.60
C ASN A 292 -12.43 -22.54 18.67
N GLN A 293 -12.21 -21.28 18.27
CA GLN A 293 -12.11 -20.15 19.19
C GLN A 293 -13.42 -19.92 19.95
N LYS A 294 -14.57 -19.94 19.28
CA LYS A 294 -15.89 -19.82 19.92
C LYS A 294 -16.12 -20.94 20.94
N HIS A 295 -15.71 -22.17 20.60
CA HIS A 295 -15.83 -23.30 21.51
C HIS A 295 -14.94 -23.15 22.76
N GLN A 296 -13.69 -22.70 22.58
CA GLN A 296 -12.77 -22.43 23.70
C GLN A 296 -13.27 -21.30 24.61
N GLN A 297 -13.78 -20.20 24.05
CA GLN A 297 -14.35 -19.09 24.83
C GLN A 297 -15.57 -19.55 25.66
N GLN A 298 -16.45 -20.36 25.08
CA GLN A 298 -17.60 -20.92 25.81
C GLN A 298 -17.15 -21.82 26.98
N GLN A 299 -16.13 -22.66 26.78
CA GLN A 299 -15.58 -23.50 27.85
C GLN A 299 -14.95 -22.66 28.98
N GLN A 300 -14.20 -21.61 28.64
CA GLN A 300 -13.60 -20.71 29.64
C GLN A 300 -14.68 -19.96 30.43
N GLN A 301 -15.72 -19.45 29.79
CA GLN A 301 -16.84 -18.79 30.47
C GLN A 301 -17.57 -19.75 31.42
N GLN A 302 -17.79 -21.00 31.01
CA GLN A 302 -18.40 -22.01 31.89
C GLN A 302 -17.51 -22.33 33.10
N GLN A 303 -16.20 -22.46 32.92
CA GLN A 303 -15.26 -22.69 34.03
C GLN A 303 -15.21 -21.52 35.00
N GLN A 304 -15.20 -20.27 34.50
CA GLN A 304 -15.24 -19.08 35.34
C GLN A 304 -16.54 -18.99 36.14
N GLN A 305 -17.70 -19.28 35.54
CA GLN A 305 -18.99 -19.31 36.23
C GLN A 305 -19.02 -20.39 37.31
N GLN A 306 -18.51 -21.59 37.04
CA GLN A 306 -18.40 -22.66 38.03
C GLN A 306 -17.49 -22.27 39.20
N HIS A 307 -16.35 -21.62 38.92
CA HIS A 307 -15.43 -21.18 39.95
C HIS A 307 -16.04 -20.08 40.83
N GLN A 308 -16.76 -19.11 40.24
CA GLN A 308 -17.48 -18.07 41.00
C GLN A 308 -18.59 -18.67 41.88
N GLN A 309 -19.35 -19.64 41.37
CA GLN A 309 -20.37 -20.34 42.17
C GLN A 309 -19.76 -21.11 43.35
N GLN A 310 -18.62 -21.78 43.15
CA GLN A 310 -17.91 -22.48 44.22
C GLN A 310 -17.37 -21.52 45.29
N GLN A 311 -16.82 -20.35 44.89
CA GLN A 311 -16.36 -19.35 45.84
C GLN A 311 -17.51 -18.74 46.66
N GLN A 312 -18.68 -18.50 46.03
CA GLN A 312 -19.86 -18.00 46.75
C GLN A 312 -20.41 -19.03 47.75
N GLN A 313 -20.33 -20.33 47.43
CA GLN A 313 -20.75 -21.39 48.35
C GLN A 313 -19.79 -21.57 49.53
N GLN A 314 -18.50 -21.24 49.39
CA GLN A 314 -17.52 -21.34 50.48
C GLN A 314 -17.54 -20.13 51.44
N GLN A 315 -18.21 -19.04 51.07
CA GLN A 315 -18.34 -17.83 51.90
C GLN A 315 -19.66 -17.77 52.70
N GLN A 316 -20.52 -18.79 52.59
CA GLN A 316 -21.74 -18.99 53.39
C GLN A 316 -21.52 -20.09 54.43
#